data_AF-A0A4P7AH32-F1
#
_entry.id   AF-A0A4P7AH32-F1
#
_cell.length_a   1.000
_cell.length_b   1.000
_cell.length_c   1.000
_cell.angle_alpha   90.00
_cell.angle_beta   90.00
_cell.angle_gamma   90.00
#
_symmetry.space_group_name_H-M   'P 1'
#
loop_
_entity.id
_entity.type
_entity.pdbx_description
1 polymer ?
#
loop_
_entity_poly.entity_id
_entity_poly.type
_entity_poly.pdbx_seq_one_letter_code
_entity_poly.pdbx_strand_id
1 'polypeptide(L)'
;MLLKKIIVENFITPGTQIFEFDEEQNLIGGEFYNLSQLTIINELLNGDWKRSTASFEKYYPKFARKVKNMDLKIDVLVIFNEEELEHLNRFAIKMVGREQKSTAWFYSIHCHYPFIFPILTLTPAEFPTNDTTFALGNHYEKFWKSNLSKRDILTVGGLNAVGMFREKYFEYRQMMVRASELQTHKRYLDVIKSTFRYDEEFLRKVGDIIYQIEDGDIIQYGDQHDFFFRNEKFKEFLDNVPLFRENKLVQYDFSELLFEFYLKDLQWSYSIKTSVDTYEIKKIIFEKNCARPITAPDFISRFNFDFKVSKNMATKNFQKKFIDDESDPIIFVELEQPHNMFNDKSKFLNLDDIDDEKEMKNLKVLKPSIKQDKAILLEEKNDKIRVAQKRELEAKELKRKLRREKAILLKEQRQQMKQQTQKSKKQLSKSKINKSKMPNLSKNQAKVKKSPTRFK
;
A
#
# COMPACT_ATOMS: atom_id res chain seq x y z
N MET A 1 2.18 40.04 -23.79
CA MET A 1 3.18 38.97 -23.83
C MET A 1 2.97 38.16 -25.09
N LEU A 2 4.01 37.99 -25.90
CA LEU A 2 3.95 37.22 -27.14
C LEU A 2 4.70 35.90 -26.98
N LEU A 3 4.04 34.78 -27.30
CA LEU A 3 4.68 33.48 -27.37
C LEU A 3 5.28 33.28 -28.76
N LYS A 4 6.57 32.94 -28.83
CA LYS A 4 7.25 32.68 -30.12
C LYS A 4 7.46 31.19 -30.38
N LYS A 5 7.81 30.43 -29.33
CA LYS A 5 8.20 29.02 -29.48
C LYS A 5 7.91 28.25 -28.21
N ILE A 6 7.45 27.01 -28.34
CA ILE A 6 7.38 26.02 -27.26
C ILE A 6 8.30 24.86 -27.63
N ILE A 7 9.16 24.48 -26.70
CA ILE A 7 10.00 23.28 -26.80
C ILE A 7 9.62 22.38 -25.63
N VAL A 8 9.29 21.13 -25.92
CA VAL A 8 8.84 20.16 -24.95
C VAL A 8 9.73 18.93 -25.02
N GLU A 9 10.28 18.51 -23.89
CA GLU A 9 11.05 17.28 -23.77
C GLU A 9 10.32 16.32 -22.86
N ASN A 10 10.18 15.07 -23.30
CA ASN A 10 9.63 13.96 -22.51
C ASN A 10 8.30 14.32 -21.82
N PHE A 11 7.31 14.72 -22.61
CA PHE A 11 5.97 15.08 -22.12
C PHE A 11 4.93 14.22 -22.83
N ILE A 12 4.26 13.33 -22.08
CA ILE A 12 3.36 12.27 -22.54
C ILE A 12 4.05 11.24 -23.45
N THR A 13 4.81 11.70 -24.43
CA THR A 13 5.63 10.92 -25.35
C THR A 13 7.11 11.26 -25.12
N PRO A 14 8.01 10.26 -25.06
CA PRO A 14 9.45 10.49 -25.00
C PRO A 14 10.00 11.30 -26.17
N GLY A 15 11.08 12.04 -25.95
CA GLY A 15 11.78 12.83 -26.97
C GLY A 15 11.39 14.30 -26.98
N THR A 16 11.89 15.03 -27.97
CA THR A 16 11.72 16.48 -28.09
C THR A 16 10.62 16.82 -29.09
N GLN A 17 9.76 17.76 -28.74
CA GLN A 17 8.71 18.33 -29.57
C GLN A 17 8.88 19.85 -29.62
N ILE A 18 8.67 20.43 -30.78
CA ILE A 18 8.87 21.86 -31.05
C ILE A 18 7.60 22.40 -31.69
N PHE A 19 7.08 23.51 -31.17
CA PHE A 19 5.94 24.24 -31.74
C PHE A 19 6.34 25.69 -31.98
N GLU A 20 6.09 26.20 -33.18
CA GLU A 20 6.49 27.55 -33.60
C GLU A 20 5.26 28.40 -33.93
N PHE A 21 5.27 29.64 -33.46
CA PHE A 21 4.13 30.55 -33.53
C PHE A 21 4.51 31.86 -34.23
N ASP A 22 3.56 32.42 -34.97
CA ASP A 22 3.70 33.76 -35.55
C ASP A 22 3.35 34.88 -34.55
N GLU A 23 3.40 36.12 -35.03
CA GLU A 23 3.07 37.31 -34.25
C GLU A 23 1.58 37.42 -33.88
N GLU A 24 0.71 36.76 -34.64
CA GLU A 24 -0.73 36.66 -34.39
C GLU A 24 -1.10 35.49 -33.46
N GLN A 25 -0.09 34.79 -32.91
CA GLN A 25 -0.23 33.60 -32.06
C GLN A 25 -0.87 32.40 -32.78
N ASN A 26 -0.75 32.31 -34.10
CA ASN A 26 -1.11 31.11 -34.85
C ASN A 26 0.07 30.12 -34.86
N LEU A 27 -0.24 28.83 -34.71
CA LEU A 27 0.75 27.77 -34.91
C LEU A 27 1.11 27.69 -36.41
N ILE A 28 2.38 27.97 -36.75
CA ILE A 28 2.88 28.00 -38.13
C ILE A 28 3.69 26.76 -38.52
N GLY A 29 4.28 26.06 -37.55
CA GLY A 29 5.22 24.97 -37.82
C GLY A 29 5.66 24.24 -36.56
N GLY A 30 6.48 23.19 -36.75
CA GLY A 30 7.07 22.45 -35.64
C GLY A 30 7.28 20.96 -35.91
N GLU A 31 7.99 20.32 -34.99
CA GLU A 31 8.19 18.87 -34.94
C GLU A 31 7.45 18.31 -33.73
N PHE A 32 6.30 17.68 -33.92
CA PHE A 32 5.51 17.18 -32.80
C PHE A 32 4.69 15.95 -33.19
N TYR A 33 4.34 15.13 -32.19
CA TYR A 33 3.66 13.86 -32.42
C TYR A 33 2.15 14.01 -32.57
N ASN A 34 1.54 14.87 -31.74
CA ASN A 34 0.09 15.02 -31.70
C ASN A 34 -0.32 16.43 -31.21
N LEU A 35 -1.20 17.10 -31.98
CA LEU A 35 -1.76 18.41 -31.63
C LEU A 35 -2.62 18.40 -30.37
N SER A 36 -3.19 17.25 -29.97
CA SER A 36 -3.96 17.16 -28.72
C SER A 36 -3.11 17.46 -27.49
N GLN A 37 -1.80 17.15 -27.53
CA GLN A 37 -0.88 17.47 -26.44
C GLN A 37 -0.70 18.97 -26.28
N LEU A 38 -0.77 19.74 -27.36
CA LEU A 38 -0.65 21.20 -27.34
C LEU A 38 -1.78 21.85 -26.53
N THR A 39 -2.98 21.26 -26.52
CA THR A 39 -4.09 21.75 -25.67
C THR A 39 -3.75 21.60 -24.18
N ILE A 40 -3.21 20.44 -23.79
CA ILE A 40 -2.79 20.16 -22.41
C ILE A 40 -1.61 21.07 -22.01
N ILE A 41 -0.67 21.28 -22.93
CA ILE A 41 0.44 22.22 -22.73
C ILE A 41 -0.11 23.63 -22.49
N ASN A 42 -1.09 24.08 -23.28
CA ASN A 42 -1.70 25.40 -23.09
C ASN A 42 -2.32 25.56 -21.69
N GLU A 43 -3.12 24.58 -21.28
CA GLU A 43 -3.74 24.55 -19.94
C GLU A 43 -2.67 24.66 -18.85
N LEU A 44 -1.59 23.88 -18.99
CA LEU A 44 -0.47 23.94 -18.06
C LEU A 44 0.17 25.32 -18.02
N LEU A 45 0.53 25.89 -19.17
CA LEU A 45 1.14 27.23 -19.26
C LEU A 45 0.24 28.32 -18.65
N ASN A 46 -1.08 28.16 -18.77
CA ASN A 46 -2.09 29.08 -18.24
C ASN A 46 -2.45 28.81 -16.76
N GLY A 47 -1.67 27.98 -16.07
CA GLY A 47 -1.69 27.87 -14.61
C GLY A 47 -2.26 26.58 -14.05
N ASP A 48 -2.69 25.62 -14.88
CA ASP A 48 -3.18 24.33 -14.37
C ASP A 48 -2.09 23.49 -13.69
N TRP A 49 -0.81 23.84 -13.89
CA TRP A 49 0.30 23.29 -13.11
C TRP A 49 0.07 23.43 -11.59
N LYS A 50 -0.66 24.46 -11.14
CA LYS A 50 -1.00 24.69 -9.72
C LYS A 50 -1.77 23.50 -9.11
N ARG A 51 -2.62 22.86 -9.90
CA ARG A 51 -3.43 21.69 -9.49
C ARG A 51 -2.60 20.40 -9.43
N SER A 52 -1.39 20.40 -10.00
CA SER A 52 -0.51 19.23 -10.08
C SER A 52 0.83 19.47 -9.39
N THR A 53 0.87 20.42 -8.46
CA THR A 53 2.09 20.76 -7.69
C THR A 53 2.60 19.63 -6.81
N ALA A 54 1.77 18.64 -6.48
CA ALA A 54 2.16 17.46 -5.71
C ALA A 54 3.00 16.46 -6.53
N SER A 55 2.68 16.27 -7.81
CA SER A 55 3.40 15.42 -8.74
C SER A 55 2.95 15.68 -10.18
N PHE A 56 3.89 15.65 -11.11
CA PHE A 56 3.66 15.76 -12.56
C PHE A 56 3.57 14.40 -13.25
N GLU A 57 3.47 13.30 -12.49
CA GLU A 57 3.48 11.91 -12.99
C GLU A 57 2.53 11.68 -14.18
N LYS A 58 1.32 12.24 -14.14
CA LYS A 58 0.34 12.10 -15.22
C LYS A 58 0.80 12.62 -16.59
N TYR A 59 1.77 13.52 -16.61
CA TYR A 59 2.35 14.11 -17.81
C TYR A 59 3.69 13.47 -18.19
N TYR A 60 4.26 12.66 -17.30
CA TYR A 60 5.55 12.04 -17.48
C TYR A 60 5.43 10.79 -18.35
N PRO A 61 6.26 10.64 -19.40
CA PRO A 61 6.19 9.50 -20.28
C PRO A 61 6.68 8.25 -19.55
N LYS A 62 5.98 7.14 -19.78
CA LYS A 62 6.36 5.83 -19.26
C LYS A 62 7.47 5.26 -20.13
N PHE A 63 8.72 5.57 -19.79
CA PHE A 63 9.88 5.03 -20.48
C PHE A 63 9.96 3.50 -20.33
N ALA A 64 10.13 2.79 -21.44
CA ALA A 64 10.33 1.33 -21.42
C ALA A 64 11.71 0.93 -20.87
N ARG A 65 12.70 1.84 -20.93
CA ARG A 65 14.08 1.66 -20.45
C ARG A 65 14.63 2.99 -19.92
N LYS A 66 15.58 2.93 -19.00
CA LYS A 66 16.27 4.13 -18.48
C LYS A 66 17.11 4.77 -19.60
N VAL A 67 16.85 6.04 -19.89
CA VAL A 67 17.62 6.83 -20.88
C VAL A 67 18.43 7.92 -20.18
N LYS A 68 19.44 8.48 -20.87
CA LYS A 68 20.39 9.43 -20.28
C LYS A 68 19.74 10.73 -19.79
N ASN A 69 18.70 11.22 -20.48
CA ASN A 69 17.90 12.35 -20.07
C ASN A 69 16.43 11.92 -20.01
N MET A 70 15.91 11.76 -18.78
CA MET A 70 14.51 11.44 -18.57
C MET A 70 13.70 12.65 -18.12
N ASP A 71 14.35 13.78 -17.84
CA ASP A 71 13.66 14.97 -17.34
C ASP A 71 12.53 15.39 -18.28
N LEU A 72 11.40 15.76 -17.68
CA LEU A 72 10.29 16.37 -18.41
C LEU A 72 10.52 17.88 -18.39
N LYS A 73 10.49 18.51 -19.56
CA LYS A 73 10.71 19.95 -19.68
C LYS A 73 9.71 20.56 -20.64
N ILE A 74 9.14 21.71 -20.28
CA ILE A 74 8.34 22.55 -21.16
C ILE A 74 8.96 23.93 -21.10
N ASP A 75 9.65 24.34 -22.15
CA ASP A 75 10.23 25.68 -22.29
C ASP A 75 9.41 26.50 -23.27
N VAL A 76 9.09 27.72 -22.88
CA VAL A 76 8.36 28.67 -23.70
C VAL A 76 9.15 29.95 -23.83
N LEU A 77 9.47 30.31 -25.07
CA LEU A 77 10.07 31.60 -25.36
C LEU A 77 8.97 32.67 -25.44
N VAL A 78 9.00 33.59 -24.47
CA VAL A 78 8.06 34.70 -24.33
C VAL A 78 8.77 36.03 -24.52
N ILE A 79 8.09 36.98 -25.16
CA ILE A 79 8.55 38.36 -25.31
C ILE A 79 7.62 39.27 -24.51
N PHE A 80 8.21 40.03 -23.59
CA PHE A 80 7.53 41.02 -22.77
C PHE A 80 7.45 42.35 -23.52
N ASN A 81 6.30 43.01 -23.44
CA ASN A 81 6.22 44.41 -23.81
C ASN A 81 6.80 45.30 -22.70
N GLU A 82 6.93 46.61 -22.97
CA GLU A 82 7.52 47.57 -22.02
C GLU A 82 6.78 47.57 -20.68
N GLU A 83 5.45 47.56 -20.68
CA GLU A 83 4.63 47.51 -19.46
C GLU A 83 4.87 46.23 -18.64
N GLU A 84 4.94 45.07 -19.29
CA GLU A 84 5.19 43.77 -18.65
C GLU A 84 6.60 43.70 -18.05
N LEU A 85 7.58 44.28 -18.75
CA LEU A 85 8.95 44.39 -18.25
C LEU A 85 9.03 45.34 -17.05
N GLU A 86 8.35 46.48 -17.09
CA GLU A 86 8.22 47.37 -15.92
C GLU A 86 7.60 46.65 -14.72
N HIS A 87 6.55 45.87 -14.96
CA HIS A 87 5.90 45.07 -13.93
C HIS A 87 6.84 44.02 -13.32
N LEU A 88 7.62 43.31 -14.14
CA LEU A 88 8.69 42.42 -13.65
C LEU A 88 9.71 43.21 -12.81
N ASN A 89 10.13 44.38 -13.29
CA ASN A 89 11.13 45.22 -12.63
C ASN A 89 10.69 45.71 -11.25
N ARG A 90 9.40 45.95 -11.01
CA ARG A 90 8.86 46.25 -9.67
C ARG A 90 9.15 45.15 -8.64
N PHE A 91 9.21 43.88 -9.07
CA PHE A 91 9.58 42.75 -8.22
C PHE A 91 11.10 42.54 -8.20
N ALA A 92 11.74 42.61 -9.38
CA ALA A 92 13.18 42.40 -9.52
C ALA A 92 13.99 43.39 -8.66
N ILE A 93 13.65 44.68 -8.66
CA ILE A 93 14.36 45.68 -7.84
C ILE A 93 14.32 45.31 -6.34
N LYS A 94 13.18 44.81 -5.85
CA LYS A 94 13.05 44.38 -4.44
C LYS A 94 13.86 43.12 -4.11
N MET A 95 14.04 42.23 -5.08
CA MET A 95 14.71 40.95 -4.89
C MET A 95 16.22 41.01 -5.14
N VAL A 96 16.64 41.71 -6.18
CA VAL A 96 18.04 41.74 -6.67
C VAL A 96 18.65 43.15 -6.69
N GLY A 97 17.88 44.20 -6.38
CA GLY A 97 18.39 45.57 -6.27
C GLY A 97 18.67 46.27 -7.62
N ARG A 98 18.29 45.66 -8.75
CA ARG A 98 18.50 46.22 -10.10
C ARG A 98 17.38 45.86 -11.07
N GLU A 99 17.21 46.69 -12.09
CA GLU A 99 16.33 46.43 -13.22
C GLU A 99 16.91 45.35 -14.13
N GLN A 100 16.01 44.58 -14.71
CA GLN A 100 16.26 43.58 -15.75
C GLN A 100 16.12 44.24 -17.11
N LYS A 101 16.96 43.82 -18.07
CA LYS A 101 17.03 44.42 -19.40
C LYS A 101 16.43 43.55 -20.51
N SER A 102 16.38 42.23 -20.29
CA SER A 102 15.90 41.26 -21.28
C SER A 102 14.41 41.49 -21.51
N THR A 103 14.05 41.58 -22.78
CA THR A 103 12.65 41.60 -23.23
C THR A 103 12.19 40.17 -23.53
N ALA A 104 13.10 39.30 -23.95
CA ALA A 104 12.81 37.89 -24.19
C ALA A 104 13.24 36.99 -23.01
N TRP A 105 12.34 36.10 -22.61
CA TRP A 105 12.51 35.19 -21.48
C TRP A 105 12.06 33.77 -21.82
N PHE A 106 12.69 32.77 -21.20
CA PHE A 106 12.21 31.40 -21.17
C PHE A 106 11.36 31.19 -19.93
N TYR A 107 10.05 31.03 -20.12
CA TYR A 107 9.16 30.51 -19.10
C TYR A 107 9.22 28.97 -19.16
N SER A 108 9.80 28.36 -18.14
CA SER A 108 10.09 26.93 -18.10
C SER A 108 9.30 26.23 -16.99
N ILE A 109 8.76 25.05 -17.30
CA ILE A 109 8.27 24.07 -16.34
C ILE A 109 9.16 22.82 -16.48
N HIS A 110 10.00 22.56 -15.49
CA HIS A 110 10.98 21.48 -15.52
C HIS A 110 10.76 20.52 -14.35
N CYS A 111 10.58 19.23 -14.65
CA CYS A 111 10.56 18.16 -13.67
C CYS A 111 11.84 17.33 -13.79
N HIS A 112 12.65 17.36 -12.74
CA HIS A 112 13.86 16.56 -12.63
C HIS A 112 13.51 15.13 -12.21
N TYR A 113 13.98 14.14 -12.97
CA TYR A 113 13.83 12.74 -12.60
C TYR A 113 14.84 12.36 -11.51
N PRO A 114 14.47 11.56 -10.49
CA PRO A 114 13.19 10.86 -10.27
C PRO A 114 12.14 11.63 -9.46
N PHE A 115 12.37 12.92 -9.18
CA PHE A 115 11.58 13.67 -8.21
C PHE A 115 10.24 14.23 -8.76
N ILE A 116 10.06 14.21 -10.09
CA ILE A 116 8.81 14.46 -10.86
C ILE A 116 7.95 15.60 -10.25
N PHE A 117 8.65 16.66 -9.85
CA PHE A 117 8.12 17.83 -9.20
C PHE A 117 8.38 19.06 -10.08
N PRO A 118 7.37 19.91 -10.33
CA PRO A 118 7.52 21.03 -11.26
C PRO A 118 8.33 22.19 -10.65
N ILE A 119 9.49 22.47 -11.25
CA ILE A 119 10.26 23.69 -11.07
C ILE A 119 9.85 24.69 -12.16
N LEU A 120 9.28 25.81 -11.74
CA LEU A 120 8.87 26.89 -12.62
C LEU A 120 9.86 28.06 -12.52
N THR A 121 10.49 28.38 -13.65
CA THR A 121 11.48 29.46 -13.74
C THR A 121 11.22 30.36 -14.93
N LEU A 122 11.62 31.62 -14.78
CA LEU A 122 11.71 32.63 -15.82
C LEU A 122 13.19 32.98 -16.00
N THR A 123 13.79 32.50 -17.09
CA THR A 123 15.22 32.67 -17.38
C THR A 123 15.41 33.67 -18.52
N PRO A 124 16.30 34.67 -18.39
CA PRO A 124 16.54 35.65 -19.45
C PRO A 124 17.14 34.99 -20.70
N ALA A 125 16.60 35.29 -21.88
CA ALA A 125 17.09 34.75 -23.14
C ALA A 125 18.18 35.63 -23.79
N GLU A 126 18.15 36.94 -23.54
CA GLU A 126 19.04 37.91 -24.21
C GLU A 126 20.31 38.19 -23.41
N PHE A 127 20.16 38.47 -22.11
CA PHE A 127 21.27 38.87 -21.24
C PHE A 127 21.46 37.92 -20.05
N PRO A 128 21.78 36.62 -20.28
CA PRO A 128 21.81 35.60 -19.23
C PRO A 128 22.83 35.83 -18.12
N THR A 129 23.89 36.60 -18.38
CA THR A 129 24.91 36.97 -17.38
C THR A 129 24.57 38.22 -16.59
N ASN A 130 23.74 39.12 -17.15
CA ASN A 130 23.45 40.42 -16.56
C ASN A 130 22.11 40.44 -15.84
N ASP A 131 21.14 39.69 -16.32
CA ASP A 131 19.82 39.55 -15.71
C ASP A 131 19.74 38.29 -14.83
N THR A 132 18.76 38.25 -13.95
CA THR A 132 18.60 37.19 -12.96
C THR A 132 17.46 36.26 -13.36
N THR A 133 17.67 34.94 -13.20
CA THR A 133 16.59 33.97 -13.31
C THR A 133 15.68 34.05 -12.09
N PHE A 134 14.38 34.14 -12.33
CA PHE A 134 13.36 34.16 -11.27
C PHE A 134 12.65 32.82 -11.19
N ALA A 135 12.35 32.38 -9.97
CA ALA A 135 11.42 31.27 -9.77
C ALA A 135 9.99 31.77 -9.60
N LEU A 136 9.01 30.95 -9.98
CA LEU A 136 7.59 31.31 -9.95
C LEU A 136 6.80 30.31 -9.09
N GLY A 137 5.87 30.82 -8.27
CA GLY A 137 4.94 30.00 -7.47
C GLY A 137 5.34 29.81 -6.01
N ASN A 138 4.38 29.45 -5.16
CA ASN A 138 4.57 29.27 -3.71
C ASN A 138 4.59 27.79 -3.27
N HIS A 139 4.42 26.86 -4.21
CA HIS A 139 4.35 25.43 -3.93
C HIS A 139 5.67 24.83 -3.41
N TYR A 140 6.77 25.57 -3.47
CA TYR A 140 8.05 25.20 -2.87
C TYR A 140 8.05 25.29 -1.34
N GLU A 141 7.19 26.11 -0.74
CA GLU A 141 7.11 26.31 0.71
C GLU A 141 6.88 25.01 1.49
N LYS A 142 6.20 24.04 0.87
CA LYS A 142 5.93 22.73 1.48
C LYS A 142 7.19 21.90 1.74
N PHE A 143 8.28 22.13 1.01
CA PHE A 143 9.57 21.47 1.27
C PHE A 143 10.36 22.17 2.36
N TRP A 144 10.03 23.42 2.66
CA TRP A 144 10.59 24.18 3.77
C TRP A 144 9.80 23.98 5.08
N LYS A 145 8.57 23.45 5.01
CA LYS A 145 7.75 23.03 6.16
C LYS A 145 8.13 21.61 6.60
N SER A 146 8.17 21.40 7.92
CA SER A 146 8.57 20.14 8.56
C SER A 146 7.46 19.06 8.54
N ASN A 147 7.83 17.85 8.06
CA ASN A 147 7.21 16.52 8.23
C ASN A 147 5.91 16.16 7.46
N LEU A 148 5.97 15.09 6.65
CA LEU A 148 4.80 14.36 6.15
C LEU A 148 4.06 13.67 7.33
N SER A 149 2.73 13.71 7.32
CA SER A 149 1.96 13.02 8.37
C SER A 149 2.04 11.50 8.17
N LYS A 150 1.90 10.74 9.27
CA LYS A 150 1.84 9.26 9.22
C LYS A 150 0.76 8.77 8.26
N ARG A 151 -0.36 9.50 8.18
CA ARG A 151 -1.50 9.17 7.32
C ARG A 151 -1.15 9.33 5.83
N ASP A 152 -0.38 10.35 5.48
CA ASP A 152 0.03 10.58 4.09
C ASP A 152 0.98 9.49 3.60
N ILE A 153 1.94 9.09 4.44
CA ILE A 153 2.89 8.01 4.15
C ILE A 153 2.14 6.69 3.88
N LEU A 154 1.19 6.35 4.73
CA LEU A 154 0.38 5.13 4.58
C LEU A 154 -0.49 5.17 3.32
N THR A 155 -1.09 6.32 3.03
CA THR A 155 -1.97 6.46 1.85
C THR A 155 -1.19 6.31 0.55
N VAL A 156 -0.02 6.96 0.45
CA VAL A 156 0.83 6.89 -0.75
C VAL A 156 1.42 5.50 -0.95
N GLY A 157 2.00 4.90 0.10
CA GLY A 157 2.51 3.52 0.02
C GLY A 157 1.41 2.51 -0.32
N GLY A 158 0.21 2.73 0.21
CA GLY A 158 -0.95 1.90 -0.05
C GLY A 158 -1.40 1.94 -1.51
N LEU A 159 -1.47 3.12 -2.12
CA LEU A 159 -1.88 3.26 -3.53
C LEU A 159 -0.89 2.54 -4.47
N ASN A 160 0.41 2.60 -4.17
CA ASN A 160 1.43 1.85 -4.92
C ASN A 160 1.24 0.33 -4.79
N ALA A 161 1.02 -0.15 -3.57
CA ALA A 161 0.77 -1.57 -3.29
C ALA A 161 -0.44 -2.10 -4.06
N VAL A 162 -1.53 -1.32 -4.12
CA VAL A 162 -2.74 -1.66 -4.89
C VAL A 162 -2.43 -1.88 -6.38
N GLY A 163 -1.53 -1.08 -6.95
CA GLY A 163 -1.01 -1.28 -8.30
C GLY A 163 -0.32 -2.63 -8.48
N MET A 164 0.57 -2.99 -7.56
CA MET A 164 1.30 -4.27 -7.60
C MET A 164 0.37 -5.48 -7.40
N PHE A 165 -0.64 -5.38 -6.52
CA PHE A 165 -1.67 -6.42 -6.38
C PHE A 165 -2.43 -6.65 -7.70
N ARG A 166 -2.69 -5.60 -8.46
CA ARG A 166 -3.36 -5.71 -9.76
C ARG A 166 -2.49 -6.43 -10.79
N GLU A 167 -1.20 -6.15 -10.81
CA GLU A 167 -0.25 -6.86 -11.70
C GLU A 167 -0.19 -8.35 -11.33
N LYS A 168 -0.06 -8.65 -10.03
CA LYS A 168 -0.04 -10.02 -9.53
C LYS A 168 -1.33 -10.78 -9.81
N TYR A 169 -2.48 -10.11 -9.79
CA TYR A 169 -3.76 -10.71 -10.20
C TYR A 169 -3.73 -11.22 -11.64
N PHE A 170 -3.19 -10.44 -12.58
CA PHE A 170 -3.11 -10.87 -13.98
C PHE A 170 -2.09 -12.00 -14.18
N GLU A 171 -0.96 -11.94 -13.47
CA GLU A 171 0.02 -13.02 -13.44
C GLU A 171 -0.62 -14.33 -12.94
N TYR A 172 -1.34 -14.27 -11.81
CA TYR A 172 -2.01 -15.45 -11.24
C TYR A 172 -3.18 -15.93 -12.09
N ARG A 173 -3.85 -15.05 -12.84
CA ARG A 173 -4.91 -15.45 -13.77
C ARG A 173 -4.37 -16.35 -14.88
N GLN A 174 -3.15 -16.10 -15.35
CA GLN A 174 -2.48 -16.89 -16.39
C GLN A 174 -1.82 -18.17 -15.84
N MET A 175 -1.76 -18.31 -14.51
CA MET A 175 -1.16 -19.48 -13.87
C MET A 175 -2.01 -20.73 -14.12
N MET A 176 -1.39 -21.76 -14.67
CA MET A 176 -2.07 -23.02 -14.86
C MET A 176 -2.25 -23.77 -13.55
N VAL A 177 -3.49 -24.14 -13.22
CA VAL A 177 -3.85 -24.80 -11.94
C VAL A 177 -4.52 -26.14 -12.16
N ARG A 178 -4.40 -27.04 -11.20
CA ARG A 178 -5.06 -28.36 -11.26
C ARG A 178 -6.56 -28.21 -11.12
N ALA A 179 -7.33 -29.14 -11.69
CA ALA A 179 -8.80 -29.11 -11.60
C ALA A 179 -9.33 -29.12 -10.16
N SER A 180 -8.63 -29.80 -9.24
CA SER A 180 -8.95 -29.83 -7.80
C SER A 180 -8.75 -28.49 -7.09
N GLU A 181 -7.88 -27.63 -7.63
CA GLU A 181 -7.48 -26.35 -7.01
C GLU A 181 -8.17 -25.16 -7.69
N LEU A 182 -8.77 -25.38 -8.86
CA LEU A 182 -9.43 -24.36 -9.67
C LEU A 182 -10.42 -23.50 -8.87
N GLN A 183 -11.23 -24.11 -8.02
CA GLN A 183 -12.21 -23.37 -7.22
C GLN A 183 -11.55 -22.48 -6.16
N THR A 184 -10.50 -22.98 -5.51
CA THR A 184 -9.71 -22.24 -4.52
C THR A 184 -8.97 -21.09 -5.21
N HIS A 185 -8.38 -21.34 -6.38
CA HIS A 185 -7.67 -20.34 -7.18
C HIS A 185 -8.60 -19.21 -7.64
N LYS A 186 -9.79 -19.53 -8.14
CA LYS A 186 -10.80 -18.51 -8.50
C LYS A 186 -11.19 -17.65 -7.30
N ARG A 187 -11.47 -18.27 -6.15
CA ARG A 187 -11.77 -17.54 -4.91
C ARG A 187 -10.59 -16.66 -4.48
N TYR A 188 -9.36 -17.10 -4.70
CA TYR A 188 -8.17 -16.33 -4.36
C TYR A 188 -7.97 -15.12 -5.28
N LEU A 189 -8.14 -15.32 -6.59
CA LEU A 189 -8.17 -14.23 -7.56
C LEU A 189 -9.24 -13.19 -7.23
N ASP A 190 -10.40 -13.59 -6.75
CA ASP A 190 -11.44 -12.65 -6.28
C ASP A 190 -11.01 -11.85 -5.05
N VAL A 191 -10.22 -12.43 -4.15
CA VAL A 191 -9.66 -11.72 -2.99
C VAL A 191 -8.64 -10.67 -3.44
N ILE A 192 -7.68 -11.03 -4.30
CA ILE A 192 -6.72 -10.07 -4.85
C ILE A 192 -7.45 -9.00 -5.67
N LYS A 193 -8.44 -9.37 -6.48
CA LYS A 193 -9.27 -8.41 -7.23
C LYS A 193 -9.98 -7.40 -6.33
N SER A 194 -10.37 -7.82 -5.14
CA SER A 194 -11.06 -6.95 -4.20
C SER A 194 -10.15 -5.87 -3.61
N THR A 195 -8.82 -6.08 -3.54
CA THR A 195 -7.88 -5.08 -2.98
C THR A 195 -7.77 -3.85 -3.86
N PHE A 196 -7.87 -3.98 -5.19
CA PHE A 196 -7.83 -2.85 -6.13
C PHE A 196 -9.20 -2.40 -6.65
N ARG A 197 -10.25 -3.20 -6.46
CA ARG A 197 -11.63 -2.78 -6.77
C ARG A 197 -12.24 -1.92 -5.66
N TYR A 198 -11.85 -2.17 -4.42
CA TYR A 198 -12.28 -1.44 -3.22
C TYR A 198 -11.05 -0.91 -2.47
N ASP A 199 -10.17 -0.25 -3.23
CA ASP A 199 -8.87 0.26 -2.78
C ASP A 199 -9.01 1.19 -1.56
N GLU A 200 -9.92 2.16 -1.57
CA GLU A 200 -10.13 3.07 -0.43
C GLU A 200 -10.46 2.32 0.87
N GLU A 201 -11.32 1.29 0.80
CA GLU A 201 -11.72 0.52 1.98
C GLU A 201 -10.60 -0.41 2.45
N PHE A 202 -9.87 -1.01 1.52
CA PHE A 202 -8.69 -1.83 1.79
C PHE A 202 -7.59 -1.00 2.46
N LEU A 203 -7.26 0.16 1.88
CA LEU A 203 -6.24 1.07 2.40
C LEU A 203 -6.62 1.65 3.75
N ARG A 204 -7.90 1.97 3.97
CA ARG A 204 -8.37 2.39 5.29
C ARG A 204 -8.19 1.27 6.33
N LYS A 205 -8.63 0.04 6.04
CA LYS A 205 -8.54 -1.08 6.99
C LYS A 205 -7.10 -1.43 7.34
N VAL A 206 -6.23 -1.55 6.34
CA VAL A 206 -4.81 -1.87 6.57
C VAL A 206 -4.09 -0.67 7.19
N GLY A 207 -4.37 0.54 6.72
CA GLY A 207 -3.82 1.79 7.26
C GLY A 207 -4.17 2.00 8.73
N ASP A 208 -5.40 1.72 9.16
CA ASP A 208 -5.83 1.84 10.56
C ASP A 208 -5.07 0.87 11.48
N ILE A 209 -4.74 -0.33 10.98
CA ILE A 209 -3.94 -1.32 11.72
C ILE A 209 -2.50 -0.81 11.89
N ILE A 210 -1.87 -0.34 10.79
CA ILE A 210 -0.49 0.15 10.82
C ILE A 210 -0.38 1.45 11.64
N TYR A 211 -1.39 2.32 11.59
CA TYR A 211 -1.40 3.58 12.32
C TYR A 211 -1.22 3.38 13.83
N GLN A 212 -1.66 2.23 14.34
CA GLN A 212 -1.59 1.87 15.76
C GLN A 212 -0.27 1.23 16.19
N ILE A 213 0.61 0.87 15.23
CA ILE A 213 1.96 0.37 15.51
C ILE A 213 2.88 1.59 15.75
N GLU A 214 3.78 1.52 16.73
CA GLU A 214 4.71 2.62 17.00
C GLU A 214 5.68 2.84 15.82
N ASP A 215 5.93 4.11 15.47
CA ASP A 215 6.81 4.48 14.35
C ASP A 215 8.23 3.92 14.55
N GLY A 216 8.73 3.89 15.80
CA GLY A 216 10.05 3.35 16.14
C GLY A 216 10.17 1.84 15.88
N ASP A 217 9.10 1.09 16.10
CA ASP A 217 9.08 -0.35 15.86
C ASP A 217 9.05 -0.66 14.35
N ILE A 218 8.28 0.11 13.56
CA ILE A 218 8.27 -0.01 12.09
C ILE A 218 9.66 0.27 11.53
N ILE A 219 10.38 1.25 12.07
CA ILE A 219 11.75 1.59 11.64
C ILE A 219 12.73 0.45 11.97
N GLN A 220 12.62 -0.17 13.14
CA GLN A 220 13.56 -1.20 13.59
C GLN A 220 13.30 -2.58 13.00
N TYR A 221 12.05 -2.93 12.72
CA TYR A 221 11.64 -4.30 12.38
C TYR A 221 10.77 -4.41 11.13
N GLY A 222 10.53 -3.32 10.40
CA GLY A 222 9.63 -3.31 9.24
C GLY A 222 10.11 -4.07 8.01
N ASP A 223 11.38 -4.50 7.95
CA ASP A 223 11.90 -5.48 6.97
C ASP A 223 11.61 -6.93 7.36
N GLN A 224 11.03 -7.18 8.53
CA GLN A 224 10.72 -8.52 9.00
C GLN A 224 9.24 -8.83 8.76
N HIS A 225 8.94 -9.80 7.91
CA HIS A 225 7.57 -10.25 7.65
C HIS A 225 6.82 -10.57 8.96
N ASP A 226 7.45 -11.37 9.81
CA ASP A 226 6.95 -11.79 11.11
C ASP A 226 6.54 -10.63 12.03
N PHE A 227 7.18 -9.46 11.93
CA PHE A 227 6.89 -8.31 12.78
C PHE A 227 5.42 -7.86 12.63
N PHE A 228 4.96 -7.71 11.38
CA PHE A 228 3.59 -7.27 11.10
C PHE A 228 2.57 -8.37 11.39
N PHE A 229 2.84 -9.61 10.97
CA PHE A 229 1.85 -10.69 11.08
C PHE A 229 1.80 -11.37 12.44
N ARG A 230 2.71 -11.03 13.38
CA ARG A 230 2.54 -11.35 14.81
C ARG A 230 1.45 -10.49 15.47
N ASN A 231 1.19 -9.29 14.95
CA ASN A 231 0.16 -8.38 15.46
C ASN A 231 -1.24 -9.01 15.35
N GLU A 232 -1.99 -9.01 16.45
CA GLU A 232 -3.33 -9.61 16.50
C GLU A 232 -4.30 -8.99 15.49
N LYS A 233 -4.18 -7.68 15.22
CA LYS A 233 -5.08 -6.99 14.27
C LYS A 233 -4.82 -7.38 12.82
N PHE A 234 -3.56 -7.65 12.46
CA PHE A 234 -3.24 -8.23 11.15
C PHE A 234 -3.78 -9.66 11.04
N LYS A 235 -3.66 -10.47 12.10
CA LYS A 235 -4.24 -11.83 12.13
C LYS A 235 -5.76 -11.79 11.98
N GLU A 236 -6.45 -10.93 12.73
CA GLU A 236 -7.90 -10.74 12.63
C GLU A 236 -8.31 -10.26 11.23
N PHE A 237 -7.56 -9.31 10.65
CA PHE A 237 -7.80 -8.85 9.29
C PHE A 237 -7.74 -10.00 8.26
N LEU A 238 -6.71 -10.84 8.33
CA LEU A 238 -6.58 -11.99 7.44
C LEU A 238 -7.65 -13.06 7.74
N ASP A 239 -7.93 -13.36 9.01
CA ASP A 239 -8.90 -14.39 9.39
C ASP A 239 -10.36 -13.98 9.07
N ASN A 240 -10.64 -12.70 8.88
CA ASN A 240 -11.93 -12.23 8.39
C ASN A 240 -12.25 -12.70 6.96
N VAL A 241 -11.22 -13.04 6.16
CA VAL A 241 -11.41 -13.64 4.83
C VAL A 241 -11.62 -15.15 4.99
N PRO A 242 -12.81 -15.71 4.65
CA PRO A 242 -13.10 -17.13 4.86
C PRO A 242 -12.08 -18.07 4.21
N LEU A 243 -11.63 -17.72 3.00
CA LEU A 243 -10.65 -18.51 2.24
C LEU A 243 -9.33 -18.70 3.01
N PHE A 244 -8.87 -17.68 3.74
CA PHE A 244 -7.61 -17.73 4.48
C PHE A 244 -7.68 -18.60 5.73
N ARG A 245 -8.89 -18.77 6.31
CA ARG A 245 -9.12 -19.73 7.40
C ARG A 245 -9.12 -21.18 6.91
N GLU A 246 -9.64 -21.39 5.71
CA GLU A 246 -9.75 -22.72 5.09
C GLU A 246 -8.41 -23.20 4.52
N ASN A 247 -7.60 -22.30 3.96
CA ASN A 247 -6.34 -22.63 3.31
C ASN A 247 -5.19 -21.70 3.77
N LYS A 248 -4.30 -22.24 4.61
CA LYS A 248 -3.16 -21.51 5.17
C LYS A 248 -2.06 -21.19 4.16
N LEU A 249 -1.94 -21.96 3.08
CA LEU A 249 -0.97 -21.65 2.01
C LEU A 249 -1.39 -20.38 1.25
N VAL A 250 -2.67 -20.24 0.96
CA VAL A 250 -3.22 -19.04 0.30
C VAL A 250 -3.16 -17.83 1.23
N GLN A 251 -3.40 -18.02 2.52
CA GLN A 251 -3.21 -16.96 3.52
C GLN A 251 -1.74 -16.50 3.57
N TYR A 252 -0.79 -17.45 3.55
CA TYR A 252 0.63 -17.16 3.57
C TYR A 252 1.07 -16.40 2.33
N ASP A 253 0.70 -16.86 1.13
CA ASP A 253 0.98 -16.15 -0.12
C ASP A 253 0.42 -14.72 -0.10
N PHE A 254 -0.82 -14.54 0.32
CA PHE A 254 -1.39 -13.19 0.42
C PHE A 254 -0.66 -12.31 1.44
N SER A 255 -0.22 -12.88 2.56
CA SER A 255 0.56 -12.15 3.56
C SER A 255 1.94 -11.75 3.04
N GLU A 256 2.59 -12.60 2.24
CA GLU A 256 3.84 -12.29 1.54
C GLU A 256 3.62 -11.18 0.51
N LEU A 257 2.55 -11.24 -0.30
CA LEU A 257 2.23 -10.15 -1.23
C LEU A 257 1.97 -8.84 -0.51
N LEU A 258 1.21 -8.86 0.60
CA LEU A 258 0.96 -7.68 1.41
C LEU A 258 2.24 -7.12 2.03
N PHE A 259 3.15 -8.01 2.44
CA PHE A 259 4.44 -7.63 2.97
C PHE A 259 5.32 -6.96 1.91
N GLU A 260 5.58 -7.66 0.82
CA GLU A 260 6.48 -7.22 -0.24
C GLU A 260 5.95 -5.96 -0.95
N PHE A 261 4.64 -5.86 -1.19
CA PHE A 261 4.09 -4.73 -1.95
C PHE A 261 3.76 -3.52 -1.09
N TYR A 262 3.51 -3.70 0.21
CA TYR A 262 3.05 -2.61 1.06
C TYR A 262 3.92 -2.42 2.30
N LEU A 263 4.09 -3.46 3.12
CA LEU A 263 4.58 -3.28 4.50
C LEU A 263 6.10 -3.10 4.59
N LYS A 264 6.87 -3.80 3.75
CA LYS A 264 8.34 -3.74 3.70
C LYS A 264 8.85 -2.33 3.39
N ASP A 265 8.18 -1.67 2.44
CA ASP A 265 8.50 -0.31 2.02
C ASP A 265 8.14 0.75 3.08
N LEU A 266 7.35 0.38 4.10
CA LEU A 266 7.07 1.29 5.21
C LEU A 266 8.29 1.49 6.09
N GLN A 267 9.17 0.51 6.27
CA GLN A 267 10.41 0.74 7.02
C GLN A 267 11.24 1.82 6.34
N TRP A 268 11.42 1.71 5.01
CA TRP A 268 12.07 2.74 4.20
C TRP A 268 11.31 4.06 4.26
N SER A 269 9.99 4.08 4.11
CA SER A 269 9.20 5.32 4.16
C SER A 269 9.20 6.02 5.53
N TYR A 270 9.28 5.25 6.63
CA TYR A 270 9.35 5.76 8.00
C TYR A 270 10.79 6.11 8.42
N SER A 271 11.80 5.45 7.87
CA SER A 271 13.22 5.79 8.06
C SER A 271 13.68 6.96 7.17
N ILE A 272 13.12 7.11 5.96
CA ILE A 272 13.29 8.24 5.03
C ILE A 272 12.44 9.45 5.44
N LYS A 273 11.78 9.42 6.60
CA LYS A 273 10.92 10.52 7.09
C LYS A 273 11.65 11.86 7.33
N THR A 274 12.89 12.11 6.86
CA THR A 274 13.49 13.47 6.91
C THR A 274 14.57 13.95 5.91
N SER A 275 15.33 13.17 5.10
CA SER A 275 16.60 13.74 4.56
C SER A 275 16.86 13.70 3.05
N VAL A 276 16.94 12.55 2.35
CA VAL A 276 17.67 12.51 1.05
C VAL A 276 16.91 13.15 -0.12
N ASP A 277 15.68 12.73 -0.43
CA ASP A 277 14.93 13.29 -1.58
C ASP A 277 14.50 14.74 -1.31
N THR A 278 14.15 15.06 -0.06
CA THR A 278 13.87 16.45 0.33
C THR A 278 15.14 17.29 0.26
N TYR A 279 16.31 16.74 0.57
CA TYR A 279 17.59 17.43 0.40
C TYR A 279 17.91 17.65 -1.08
N GLU A 280 17.76 16.64 -1.95
CA GLU A 280 17.99 16.80 -3.39
C GLU A 280 16.97 17.76 -4.03
N ILE A 281 15.69 17.69 -3.65
CA ILE A 281 14.67 18.66 -4.07
C ILE A 281 14.99 20.06 -3.50
N LYS A 282 15.40 20.18 -2.24
CA LYS A 282 15.84 21.47 -1.66
C LYS A 282 17.07 22.02 -2.36
N LYS A 283 18.00 21.15 -2.76
CA LYS A 283 19.20 21.49 -3.51
C LYS A 283 18.81 22.01 -4.90
N ILE A 284 17.93 21.32 -5.62
CA ILE A 284 17.37 21.78 -6.90
C ILE A 284 16.65 23.13 -6.70
N ILE A 285 15.80 23.26 -5.68
CA ILE A 285 15.09 24.51 -5.36
C ILE A 285 16.10 25.64 -5.07
N PHE A 286 17.19 25.35 -4.37
CA PHE A 286 18.24 26.34 -4.09
C PHE A 286 19.02 26.72 -5.35
N GLU A 287 19.50 25.74 -6.11
CA GLU A 287 20.25 25.93 -7.36
C GLU A 287 19.46 26.69 -8.43
N LYS A 288 18.13 26.53 -8.45
CA LYS A 288 17.22 27.21 -9.38
C LYS A 288 16.64 28.52 -8.83
N ASN A 289 17.20 29.08 -7.75
CA ASN A 289 16.71 30.31 -7.08
C ASN A 289 15.23 30.26 -6.64
N CYS A 290 14.68 29.06 -6.43
CA CYS A 290 13.30 28.83 -6.00
C CYS A 290 13.07 28.99 -4.48
N ALA A 291 14.11 29.35 -3.72
CA ALA A 291 13.99 29.68 -2.31
C ALA A 291 13.29 31.05 -2.06
N ARG A 292 13.32 31.96 -3.05
CA ARG A 292 12.63 33.25 -3.03
C ARG A 292 11.83 33.45 -4.31
N PRO A 293 10.78 32.64 -4.54
CA PRO A 293 10.02 32.71 -5.77
C PRO A 293 9.12 33.97 -5.80
N ILE A 294 8.81 34.46 -6.99
CA ILE A 294 7.75 35.45 -7.19
C ILE A 294 6.42 34.74 -7.00
N THR A 295 5.70 35.08 -5.93
CA THR A 295 4.43 34.45 -5.54
C THR A 295 3.21 35.31 -5.85
N ALA A 296 3.40 36.54 -6.34
CA ALA A 296 2.34 37.49 -6.62
C ALA A 296 1.32 36.92 -7.62
N PRO A 297 0.07 36.63 -7.20
CA PRO A 297 -0.93 36.03 -8.08
C PRO A 297 -1.21 36.85 -9.32
N ASP A 298 -1.22 38.18 -9.18
CA ASP A 298 -1.47 39.15 -10.26
C ASP A 298 -0.37 39.19 -11.32
N PHE A 299 0.84 38.75 -10.97
CA PHE A 299 1.93 38.62 -11.93
C PHE A 299 1.87 37.27 -12.64
N ILE A 300 1.61 36.19 -11.88
CA ILE A 300 1.50 34.83 -12.44
C ILE A 300 0.29 34.72 -13.38
N SER A 301 -0.82 35.39 -13.10
CA SER A 301 -2.03 35.36 -13.95
C SER A 301 -1.86 36.06 -15.30
N ARG A 302 -0.79 36.86 -15.49
CA ARG A 302 -0.47 37.49 -16.77
C ARG A 302 0.16 36.53 -17.78
N PHE A 303 0.68 35.39 -17.32
CA PHE A 303 1.03 34.28 -18.18
C PHE A 303 -0.25 33.56 -18.62
N ASN A 304 -0.96 34.19 -19.55
CA ASN A 304 -2.17 33.67 -20.16
C ASN A 304 -2.00 33.73 -21.68
N PHE A 305 -1.65 32.60 -22.26
CA PHE A 305 -1.41 32.42 -23.67
C PHE A 305 -2.69 31.94 -24.34
N ASP A 306 -3.18 32.72 -25.31
CA ASP A 306 -4.27 32.32 -26.19
C ASP A 306 -3.72 32.18 -27.62
N PHE A 307 -3.35 30.96 -27.98
CA PHE A 307 -2.81 30.65 -29.30
C PHE A 307 -3.78 29.80 -30.12
N LYS A 308 -3.78 30.02 -31.44
CA LYS A 308 -4.75 29.44 -32.37
C LYS A 308 -4.11 28.34 -33.20
N VAL A 309 -4.84 27.23 -33.35
CA VAL A 309 -4.48 26.16 -34.28
C VAL A 309 -5.33 26.33 -35.55
N SER A 310 -4.68 26.60 -36.68
CA SER A 310 -5.41 26.73 -37.96
C SER A 310 -6.06 25.39 -38.33
N LYS A 311 -7.29 25.44 -38.87
CA LYS A 311 -8.04 24.22 -39.26
C LYS A 311 -7.28 23.34 -40.28
N ASN A 312 -6.42 23.95 -41.09
CA ASN A 312 -5.62 23.27 -42.12
C ASN A 312 -4.40 22.51 -41.54
N MET A 313 -3.90 22.92 -40.37
CA MET A 313 -2.83 22.22 -39.64
C MET A 313 -3.35 20.94 -38.97
N ALA A 314 -4.57 20.99 -38.43
CA ALA A 314 -5.20 19.84 -37.77
C ALA A 314 -5.41 18.62 -38.69
N THR A 315 -5.46 18.84 -40.00
CA THR A 315 -5.68 17.80 -41.02
C THR A 315 -4.40 17.23 -41.64
N LYS A 316 -3.26 17.93 -41.54
CA LYS A 316 -2.01 17.57 -42.27
C LYS A 316 -1.03 16.69 -41.48
N ASN A 317 -1.09 16.66 -40.15
CA ASN A 317 -0.16 15.88 -39.34
C ASN A 317 -0.76 14.53 -38.93
N PHE A 318 -0.82 13.60 -39.89
CA PHE A 318 -0.97 12.18 -39.58
C PHE A 318 0.31 11.69 -38.90
N GLN A 319 0.14 11.18 -37.67
CA GLN A 319 1.09 10.41 -36.87
C GLN A 319 2.34 9.97 -37.65
N LYS A 320 3.52 10.56 -37.34
CA LYS A 320 4.78 9.83 -37.54
C LYS A 320 4.63 8.55 -36.71
N LYS A 321 4.32 7.44 -37.37
CA LYS A 321 4.51 6.11 -36.80
C LYS A 321 5.96 6.03 -36.37
N PHE A 322 6.18 5.46 -35.19
CA PHE A 322 7.49 5.00 -34.74
C PHE A 322 8.26 4.44 -35.94
N ILE A 323 9.40 5.04 -36.25
CA ILE A 323 10.42 4.34 -37.02
C ILE A 323 10.94 3.33 -35.99
N ASP A 324 10.50 2.08 -36.14
CA ASP A 324 11.13 0.95 -35.50
C ASP A 324 12.64 1.06 -35.77
N ASP A 325 13.42 1.03 -34.70
CA ASP A 325 14.87 0.89 -34.78
C ASP A 325 15.13 -0.50 -35.38
N GLU A 326 15.33 -0.56 -36.70
CA GLU A 326 15.77 -1.75 -37.43
C GLU A 326 17.24 -2.03 -37.11
N SER A 327 17.52 -2.50 -35.89
CA SER A 327 18.80 -3.16 -35.62
C SER A 327 18.70 -4.22 -34.51
N ASP A 328 18.67 -5.46 -35.00
CA ASP A 328 18.91 -6.75 -34.36
C ASP A 328 17.85 -7.35 -33.40
N PRO A 329 17.10 -8.37 -33.88
CA PRO A 329 16.39 -9.29 -33.02
C PRO A 329 17.40 -10.32 -32.48
N ILE A 330 17.80 -10.16 -31.21
CA ILE A 330 18.31 -11.30 -30.45
C ILE A 330 17.32 -11.54 -29.32
N ILE A 331 16.42 -12.47 -29.62
CA ILE A 331 15.64 -13.23 -28.66
C ILE A 331 16.64 -13.83 -27.66
N PHE A 332 16.77 -13.23 -26.48
CA PHE A 332 17.13 -13.96 -25.28
C PHE A 332 15.83 -14.27 -24.53
N VAL A 333 15.24 -15.40 -24.91
CA VAL A 333 14.36 -16.15 -24.02
C VAL A 333 15.29 -16.81 -23.01
N GLU A 334 15.52 -16.15 -21.88
CA GLU A 334 15.77 -16.92 -20.67
C GLU A 334 14.41 -17.47 -20.23
N LEU A 335 14.19 -18.74 -20.59
CA LEU A 335 13.23 -19.60 -19.91
C LEU A 335 13.71 -19.77 -18.47
N GLU A 336 13.51 -18.77 -17.63
CA GLU A 336 13.37 -19.04 -16.21
C GLU A 336 12.05 -19.80 -16.06
N GLN A 337 12.17 -21.12 -15.94
CA GLN A 337 11.07 -21.94 -15.49
C GLN A 337 10.62 -21.38 -14.14
N PRO A 338 9.37 -20.90 -13.99
CA PRO A 338 8.90 -20.47 -12.69
C PRO A 338 9.07 -21.65 -11.74
N HIS A 339 9.75 -21.39 -10.63
CA HIS A 339 9.94 -22.38 -9.59
C HIS A 339 8.54 -22.75 -9.07
N ASN A 340 8.10 -23.95 -9.38
CA ASN A 340 6.81 -24.47 -8.97
C ASN A 340 6.79 -24.57 -7.43
N MET A 341 5.87 -23.83 -6.77
CA MET A 341 5.72 -23.91 -5.31
C MET A 341 5.27 -25.29 -4.83
N PHE A 342 4.80 -26.16 -5.73
CA PHE A 342 4.30 -27.49 -5.38
C PHE A 342 5.00 -28.55 -6.22
N ASN A 343 5.94 -29.21 -5.55
CA ASN A 343 6.83 -30.24 -6.06
C ASN A 343 6.04 -31.50 -6.51
N ASP A 344 5.34 -31.48 -7.65
CA ASP A 344 4.98 -32.73 -8.33
C ASP A 344 4.55 -32.63 -9.80
N LYS A 345 5.07 -33.57 -10.60
CA LYS A 345 5.06 -33.63 -12.08
C LYS A 345 3.74 -34.15 -12.68
N SER A 346 2.67 -33.35 -12.71
CA SER A 346 1.49 -33.71 -13.51
C SER A 346 0.75 -32.51 -14.13
N LYS A 347 0.02 -32.79 -15.22
CA LYS A 347 -0.41 -31.86 -16.28
C LYS A 347 -1.19 -30.63 -15.82
N PHE A 348 -0.79 -29.49 -16.36
CA PHE A 348 -1.30 -28.15 -16.14
C PHE A 348 -2.52 -27.85 -17.05
N LEU A 349 -3.48 -27.04 -16.57
CA LEU A 349 -4.66 -26.57 -17.33
C LEU A 349 -4.66 -25.03 -17.41
N ASN A 350 -4.91 -24.47 -18.58
CA ASN A 350 -5.03 -23.03 -18.81
C ASN A 350 -6.45 -22.53 -18.50
N LEU A 351 -6.57 -21.39 -17.82
CA LEU A 351 -7.85 -20.79 -17.44
C LEU A 351 -8.54 -20.06 -18.60
N ASP A 352 -7.78 -19.58 -19.58
CA ASP A 352 -8.31 -18.85 -20.73
C ASP A 352 -9.20 -19.75 -21.63
N ASP A 353 -8.94 -21.05 -21.65
CA ASP A 353 -9.72 -22.02 -22.45
C ASP A 353 -11.12 -22.33 -21.84
N ILE A 354 -11.39 -21.89 -20.61
CA ILE A 354 -12.60 -22.25 -19.84
C ILE A 354 -13.64 -21.10 -19.80
N ASP A 355 -13.23 -19.86 -20.08
CA ASP A 355 -14.09 -18.67 -19.91
C ASP A 355 -15.13 -18.49 -21.04
N ASP A 356 -14.89 -18.96 -22.28
CA ASP A 356 -15.77 -18.65 -23.42
C ASP A 356 -17.10 -19.44 -23.47
N GLU A 357 -17.18 -20.65 -22.90
CA GLU A 357 -18.40 -21.48 -23.03
C GLU A 357 -19.39 -21.38 -21.86
N LYS A 358 -18.97 -20.91 -20.67
CA LYS A 358 -19.77 -21.03 -19.43
C LYS A 358 -20.46 -19.75 -18.95
N GLU A 359 -20.05 -18.56 -19.38
CA GLU A 359 -20.67 -17.31 -18.90
C GLU A 359 -22.10 -17.08 -19.44
N MET A 360 -22.42 -17.51 -20.66
CA MET A 360 -23.74 -17.30 -21.27
C MET A 360 -24.87 -18.18 -20.68
N LYS A 361 -24.56 -19.34 -20.09
CA LYS A 361 -25.57 -20.25 -19.52
C LYS A 361 -25.85 -20.03 -18.02
N ASN A 362 -24.91 -19.46 -17.26
CA ASN A 362 -25.02 -19.39 -15.79
C ASN A 362 -25.71 -18.12 -15.24
N LEU A 363 -25.93 -17.08 -16.06
CA LEU A 363 -26.61 -15.85 -15.64
C LEU A 363 -28.12 -16.01 -15.34
N LYS A 364 -28.75 -17.12 -15.73
CA LYS A 364 -30.18 -17.42 -15.42
C LYS A 364 -30.39 -18.30 -14.17
N VAL A 365 -29.34 -18.84 -13.56
CA VAL A 365 -29.48 -19.82 -12.44
C VAL A 365 -29.11 -19.21 -11.06
N LEU A 366 -28.61 -17.98 -10.99
CA LEU A 366 -28.07 -17.39 -9.74
C LEU A 366 -29.08 -16.67 -8.83
N LYS A 367 -30.37 -16.59 -9.17
CA LYS A 367 -31.39 -15.99 -8.29
C LYS A 367 -31.92 -16.90 -7.16
N PRO A 368 -31.95 -18.25 -7.27
CA PRO A 368 -32.41 -19.11 -6.17
C PRO A 368 -31.32 -19.55 -5.17
N SER A 369 -30.03 -19.63 -5.53
CA SER A 369 -29.00 -20.25 -4.66
C SER A 369 -28.65 -19.42 -3.42
N ILE A 370 -28.68 -18.08 -3.50
CA ILE A 370 -28.34 -17.21 -2.36
C ILE A 370 -29.31 -17.39 -1.17
N LYS A 371 -30.56 -17.79 -1.43
CA LYS A 371 -31.53 -18.12 -0.36
C LYS A 371 -31.30 -19.52 0.23
N GLN A 372 -30.87 -20.49 -0.58
CA GLN A 372 -30.55 -21.85 -0.12
C GLN A 372 -29.25 -21.87 0.68
N ASP A 373 -28.22 -21.13 0.24
CA ASP A 373 -26.93 -21.04 0.94
C ASP A 373 -27.05 -20.32 2.29
N LYS A 374 -27.93 -19.31 2.41
CA LYS A 374 -28.27 -18.70 3.71
C LYS A 374 -29.02 -19.65 4.64
N ALA A 375 -29.86 -20.54 4.11
CA ALA A 375 -30.60 -21.51 4.92
C ALA A 375 -29.66 -22.61 5.44
N ILE A 376 -28.77 -23.14 4.58
CA ILE A 376 -27.77 -24.15 4.94
C ILE A 376 -26.80 -23.61 6.00
N LEU A 377 -26.33 -22.35 5.86
CA LEU A 377 -25.47 -21.70 6.86
C LEU A 377 -26.15 -21.48 8.22
N LEU A 378 -27.48 -21.31 8.24
CA LEU A 378 -28.24 -21.16 9.48
C LEU A 378 -28.44 -22.52 10.18
N GLU A 379 -28.68 -23.58 9.39
CA GLU A 379 -28.83 -24.95 9.86
C GLU A 379 -27.52 -25.48 10.46
N GLU A 380 -26.38 -25.26 9.79
CA GLU A 380 -25.06 -25.65 10.30
C GLU A 380 -24.69 -24.94 11.61
N LYS A 381 -25.11 -23.68 11.78
CA LYS A 381 -24.90 -22.95 13.04
C LYS A 381 -25.77 -23.54 14.17
N ASN A 382 -27.03 -23.87 13.87
CA ASN A 382 -27.94 -24.45 14.85
C ASN A 382 -27.53 -25.88 15.26
N ASP A 383 -26.99 -26.67 14.32
CA ASP A 383 -26.47 -28.01 14.62
C ASP A 383 -25.20 -27.97 15.46
N LYS A 384 -24.30 -27.02 15.20
CA LYS A 384 -23.12 -26.79 16.07
C LYS A 384 -23.52 -26.40 17.49
N ILE A 385 -24.56 -25.58 17.65
CA ILE A 385 -25.09 -25.21 18.97
C ILE A 385 -25.74 -26.42 19.67
N ARG A 386 -26.51 -27.24 18.96
CA ARG A 386 -27.12 -28.48 19.50
C ARG A 386 -26.08 -29.49 19.95
N VAL A 387 -25.04 -29.72 19.15
CA VAL A 387 -23.94 -30.63 19.49
C VAL A 387 -23.18 -30.13 20.72
N ALA A 388 -22.95 -28.82 20.84
CA ALA A 388 -22.32 -28.22 22.02
C ALA A 388 -23.17 -28.39 23.29
N GLN A 389 -24.49 -28.13 23.21
CA GLN A 389 -25.42 -28.32 24.33
C GLN A 389 -25.51 -29.79 24.77
N LYS A 390 -25.50 -30.74 23.83
CA LYS A 390 -25.52 -32.17 24.13
C LYS A 390 -24.24 -32.61 24.85
N ARG A 391 -23.07 -32.15 24.40
CA ARG A 391 -21.78 -32.39 25.08
C ARG A 391 -21.75 -31.80 26.48
N GLU A 392 -22.35 -30.62 26.69
CA GLU A 392 -22.43 -30.01 28.02
C GLU A 392 -23.34 -30.80 28.99
N LEU A 393 -24.47 -31.31 28.49
CA LEU A 393 -25.38 -32.17 29.25
C LEU A 393 -24.73 -33.51 29.61
N GLU A 394 -24.05 -34.15 28.66
CA GLU A 394 -23.29 -35.39 28.88
C GLU A 394 -22.17 -35.19 29.91
N ALA A 395 -21.45 -34.06 29.86
CA ALA A 395 -20.43 -33.72 30.86
C ALA A 395 -21.04 -33.48 32.25
N LYS A 396 -22.22 -32.84 32.34
CA LYS A 396 -22.95 -32.65 33.60
C LYS A 396 -23.45 -33.98 34.19
N GLU A 397 -23.92 -34.91 33.35
CA GLU A 397 -24.33 -36.24 33.78
C GLU A 397 -23.15 -37.09 34.25
N LEU A 398 -22.04 -37.07 33.53
CA LEU A 398 -20.81 -37.77 33.91
C LEU A 398 -20.28 -37.26 35.27
N LYS A 399 -20.32 -35.95 35.48
CA LYS A 399 -19.96 -35.32 36.75
C LYS A 399 -20.91 -35.71 37.89
N ARG A 400 -22.21 -35.91 37.62
CA ARG A 400 -23.17 -36.43 38.59
C ARG A 400 -22.94 -37.90 38.91
N LYS A 401 -22.63 -38.75 37.92
CA LYS A 401 -22.26 -40.16 38.11
C LYS A 401 -21.02 -40.30 38.97
N LEU A 402 -19.94 -39.57 38.64
CA LEU A 402 -18.71 -39.54 39.43
C LEU A 402 -18.93 -39.07 40.89
N ARG A 403 -19.84 -38.11 41.12
CA ARG A 403 -20.22 -37.70 42.48
C ARG A 403 -20.96 -38.80 43.25
N ARG A 404 -21.85 -39.54 42.59
CA ARG A 404 -22.58 -40.67 43.20
C ARG A 404 -21.64 -41.82 43.53
N GLU A 405 -20.74 -42.18 42.62
CA GLU A 405 -19.71 -43.21 42.86
C GLU A 405 -18.79 -42.82 44.02
N LYS A 406 -18.28 -41.58 44.03
CA LYS A 406 -17.50 -41.09 45.18
C LYS A 406 -18.28 -41.14 46.49
N ALA A 407 -19.58 -40.84 46.47
CA ALA A 407 -20.41 -40.90 47.67
C ALA A 407 -20.69 -42.33 48.16
N ILE A 408 -20.83 -43.30 47.24
CA ILE A 408 -20.98 -44.73 47.56
C ILE A 408 -19.68 -45.25 48.16
N LEU A 409 -18.55 -44.97 47.51
CA LEU A 409 -17.21 -45.39 47.95
C LEU A 409 -16.87 -44.79 49.33
N LEU A 410 -17.28 -43.54 49.59
CA LEU A 410 -17.13 -42.90 50.91
C LEU A 410 -18.05 -43.53 51.98
N LYS A 411 -19.25 -44.00 51.60
CA LYS A 411 -20.14 -44.74 52.51
C LYS A 411 -19.59 -46.12 52.84
N GLU A 412 -19.03 -46.82 51.86
CA GLU A 412 -18.38 -48.12 52.04
C GLU A 412 -17.14 -48.00 52.94
N GLN A 413 -16.28 -47.00 52.70
CA GLN A 413 -15.15 -46.70 53.59
C GLN A 413 -15.62 -46.38 55.02
N ARG A 414 -16.69 -45.59 55.18
CA ARG A 414 -17.27 -45.30 56.51
C ARG A 414 -17.84 -46.55 57.18
N GLN A 415 -18.46 -47.47 56.43
CA GLN A 415 -18.96 -48.73 56.97
C GLN A 415 -17.81 -49.67 57.37
N GLN A 416 -16.76 -49.76 56.56
CA GLN A 416 -15.55 -50.52 56.91
C GLN A 416 -14.88 -49.95 58.17
N MET A 417 -14.74 -48.62 58.27
CA MET A 417 -14.22 -47.95 59.47
C MET A 417 -15.14 -48.17 60.69
N LYS A 418 -16.47 -48.19 60.52
CA LYS A 418 -17.43 -48.52 61.58
C LYS A 418 -17.32 -49.99 62.02
N GLN A 419 -17.11 -50.91 61.09
CA GLN A 419 -16.90 -52.33 61.39
C GLN A 419 -15.55 -52.58 62.05
N GLN A 420 -14.49 -51.90 61.62
CA GLN A 420 -13.18 -51.93 62.27
C GLN A 420 -13.23 -51.31 63.67
N THR A 421 -13.95 -50.20 63.88
CA THR A 421 -14.15 -49.59 65.21
C THR A 421 -15.05 -50.43 66.12
N GLN A 422 -16.03 -51.17 65.59
CA GLN A 422 -16.81 -52.14 66.37
C GLN A 422 -16.01 -53.41 66.70
N LYS A 423 -15.17 -53.92 65.79
CA LYS A 423 -14.25 -55.03 66.05
C LYS A 423 -13.20 -54.65 67.09
N SER A 424 -12.61 -53.45 67.00
CA SER A 424 -11.67 -52.95 67.99
C SER A 424 -12.36 -52.59 69.32
N LYS A 425 -13.61 -52.09 69.34
CA LYS A 425 -14.39 -51.94 70.58
C LYS A 425 -14.76 -53.29 71.22
N LYS A 426 -15.07 -54.34 70.44
CA LYS A 426 -15.28 -55.71 70.95
C LYS A 426 -13.99 -56.35 71.46
N GLN A 427 -12.84 -56.04 70.85
CA GLN A 427 -11.53 -56.45 71.38
C GLN A 427 -11.16 -55.66 72.65
N LEU A 428 -11.46 -54.36 72.71
CA LEU A 428 -11.25 -53.50 73.89
C LEU A 428 -12.21 -53.84 75.05
N SER A 429 -13.43 -54.29 74.78
CA SER A 429 -14.37 -54.75 75.80
C SER A 429 -14.03 -56.16 76.31
N LYS A 430 -13.49 -57.05 75.44
CA LYS A 430 -12.89 -58.32 75.88
C LYS A 430 -11.60 -58.11 76.67
N SER A 431 -10.81 -57.07 76.38
CA SER A 431 -9.61 -56.73 77.16
C SER A 431 -9.88 -55.92 78.44
N LYS A 432 -11.08 -55.34 78.61
CA LYS A 432 -11.50 -54.62 79.83
C LYS A 432 -12.18 -55.51 80.88
N ILE A 433 -12.60 -56.73 80.53
CA ILE A 433 -13.10 -57.72 81.52
C ILE A 433 -11.94 -58.47 82.21
N ASN A 434 -10.72 -58.45 81.66
CA ASN A 434 -9.55 -59.13 82.24
C ASN A 434 -8.43 -58.20 82.78
N LYS A 435 -8.72 -56.93 83.07
CA LYS A 435 -7.75 -56.00 83.69
C LYS A 435 -8.25 -55.43 85.02
N SER A 436 -8.69 -56.31 85.91
CA SER A 436 -8.62 -56.13 87.36
C SER A 436 -7.48 -56.99 87.91
N LYS A 437 -6.24 -56.53 87.69
CA LYS A 437 -5.03 -56.83 88.50
C LYS A 437 -3.89 -55.96 87.95
N MET A 438 -3.42 -55.08 88.84
CA MET A 438 -2.26 -54.16 88.88
C MET A 438 -0.94 -54.62 88.20
N PRO A 439 0.20 -53.86 88.25
CA PRO A 439 0.45 -52.40 88.20
C PRO A 439 1.70 -51.99 87.35
N ASN A 440 1.91 -50.67 87.23
CA ASN A 440 3.19 -49.90 87.18
C ASN A 440 4.22 -49.99 86.03
N LEU A 441 4.83 -48.80 85.80
CA LEU A 441 6.09 -48.45 85.09
C LEU A 441 5.99 -48.35 83.55
N SER A 442 6.56 -47.38 82.83
CA SER A 442 7.44 -46.24 83.11
C SER A 442 7.52 -45.33 81.86
N LYS A 443 8.19 -44.18 82.04
CA LYS A 443 8.51 -43.09 81.10
C LYS A 443 9.18 -43.53 79.78
N ASN A 444 8.88 -42.83 78.68
CA ASN A 444 9.84 -42.17 77.75
C ASN A 444 9.09 -41.71 76.48
N GLN A 445 8.99 -40.40 76.22
CA GLN A 445 9.88 -39.57 75.38
C GLN A 445 9.85 -39.90 73.87
N ALA A 446 9.37 -38.92 73.07
CA ALA A 446 9.86 -38.48 71.74
C ALA A 446 8.76 -37.62 71.08
N LYS A 447 8.66 -36.31 71.33
CA LYS A 447 9.24 -35.18 70.56
C LYS A 447 9.74 -35.50 69.13
N VAL A 448 9.57 -34.48 68.26
CA VAL A 448 10.18 -34.21 66.93
C VAL A 448 9.18 -34.38 65.77
N LYS A 449 8.94 -33.43 64.86
CA LYS A 449 9.33 -32.02 64.68
C LYS A 449 8.30 -31.43 63.69
N LYS A 450 7.78 -30.23 63.96
CA LYS A 450 7.27 -29.33 62.92
C LYS A 450 8.47 -28.50 62.43
N SER A 451 8.63 -28.38 61.13
CA SER A 451 9.39 -27.30 60.50
C SER A 451 8.62 -26.83 59.27
N PRO A 452 8.32 -25.52 59.17
CA PRO A 452 7.78 -24.91 57.96
C PRO A 452 8.95 -24.52 57.04
N THR A 453 8.70 -24.45 55.73
CA THR A 453 9.61 -23.70 54.84
C THR A 453 8.81 -23.06 53.71
N ARG A 454 8.75 -21.74 53.81
CA ARG A 454 8.50 -20.77 52.73
C ARG A 454 9.81 -20.54 51.96
N PHE A 455 9.68 -19.77 50.87
CA PHE A 455 10.70 -19.18 49.99
C PHE A 455 11.04 -20.07 48.78
N LYS A 456 11.01 -19.59 47.54
CA LYS A 456 11.05 -18.23 46.98
C LYS A 456 10.06 -18.09 45.84
#